data_AF-A0A971UHQ1-F1
#
_entry.id   AF-A0A971UHQ1-F1
#
_cell.length_a   1.000
_cell.length_b   1.000
_cell.length_c   1.000
_cell.angle_alpha   90.00
_cell.angle_beta   90.00
_cell.angle_gamma   90.00
#
_symmetry.space_group_name_H-M   'P 1'
#
loop_
_entity.id
_entity.type
_entity.pdbx_description
1 polymer ?
#
loop_
_entity_poly.entity_id
_entity_poly.type
_entity_poly.pdbx_seq_one_letter_code
_entity_poly.pdbx_strand_id
1 'polypeptide(L)' 'MAGRSPCTPAARSAFLVSLTHGYFDYLPTPRQHELGGYETWLATNRLEPQASEKLFDALLEMAAEVRDPQ' A
#
# COMPACT_ATOMS: atom_id res chain seq x y z
N MET A 1 -2.78 -1.34 -22.87
CA MET A 1 -1.38 -1.44 -22.40
C MET A 1 -1.07 -0.20 -21.57
N ALA A 2 -1.25 -0.23 -20.26
CA ALA A 2 -0.90 0.90 -19.40
C ALA A 2 0.59 0.77 -19.03
N GLY A 3 1.40 1.74 -19.43
CA GLY A 3 2.82 1.81 -19.08
C GLY A 3 2.97 1.83 -17.57
N ARG A 4 3.91 1.04 -17.03
CA ARG A 4 4.21 1.04 -15.59
C ARG A 4 4.72 2.43 -15.23
N SER A 5 4.04 3.12 -14.34
CA SER A 5 4.56 4.34 -13.72
C SER A 5 5.94 4.04 -13.11
N PRO A 6 6.91 4.96 -13.20
CA PRO A 6 8.26 4.70 -12.71
C PRO A 6 8.22 4.56 -11.19
N CYS A 7 8.65 3.39 -10.68
CA CYS A 7 8.94 3.22 -9.25
C CYS A 7 10.03 4.24 -8.85
N THR A 8 9.74 5.01 -7.80
CA THR A 8 10.67 5.99 -7.22
C THR A 8 11.97 5.31 -6.80
N PRO A 9 13.16 5.96 -6.90
CA PRO A 9 14.44 5.33 -6.56
C PRO A 9 14.51 4.72 -5.16
N ALA A 10 13.83 5.32 -4.17
CA ALA A 10 13.76 4.78 -2.81
C ALA A 10 13.06 3.41 -2.75
N ALA A 11 12.02 3.20 -3.56
CA ALA A 11 11.31 1.92 -3.62
C ALA A 11 12.12 0.82 -4.32
N ARG A 12 13.15 1.16 -5.12
CA ARG A 12 13.99 0.15 -5.81
C ARG A 12 14.86 -0.67 -4.86
N SER A 13 15.22 -0.12 -3.70
CA SER A 13 16.03 -0.80 -2.68
C SER A 13 15.23 -1.14 -1.42
N ALA A 14 13.90 -1.28 -1.55
CA ALA A 14 13.01 -1.62 -0.46
C ALA A 14 12.53 -3.08 -0.57
N PHE A 15 12.23 -3.70 0.57
CA PHE A 15 11.51 -4.97 0.64
C PHE A 15 10.28 -4.80 1.55
N LEU A 16 9.18 -5.46 1.19
CA LEU A 16 7.94 -5.39 1.95
C LEU A 16 7.95 -6.45 3.05
N VAL A 17 7.63 -6.05 4.28
CA VAL A 17 7.37 -6.95 5.40
C VAL A 17 5.91 -6.80 5.80
N SER A 18 5.13 -7.88 5.65
CA SER A 18 3.73 -7.92 6.06
C SER A 18 3.58 -8.33 7.52
N LEU A 19 2.40 -8.09 8.10
CA LEU A 19 2.05 -8.49 9.47
C LEU A 19 2.98 -7.90 10.54
N THR A 20 3.48 -6.69 10.29
CA THR A 20 4.28 -5.94 11.25
C THR A 20 3.35 -5.10 12.13
N HIS A 21 3.64 -5.05 13.43
CA HIS A 21 2.89 -4.30 14.45
C HIS A 21 1.41 -4.71 14.67
N GLY A 22 0.84 -5.56 13.81
CA GLY A 22 -0.52 -6.08 13.95
C GLY A 22 -1.05 -6.76 12.69
N TYR A 23 -2.29 -7.25 12.80
CA TYR A 23 -3.09 -7.75 11.68
C TYR A 23 -4.34 -6.87 11.54
N PHE A 24 -4.50 -6.24 10.37
CA PHE A 24 -5.58 -5.31 10.07
C PHE A 24 -6.31 -5.69 8.77
N ASP A 25 -6.53 -6.99 8.57
CA ASP A 25 -7.13 -7.57 7.36
C ASP A 25 -6.24 -7.41 6.10
N TYR A 26 -6.85 -7.45 4.91
CA TYR A 26 -6.18 -7.31 3.62
C TYR A 26 -6.03 -5.85 3.21
N LEU A 27 -5.04 -5.55 2.38
CA LEU A 27 -4.82 -4.21 1.82
C LEU A 27 -4.93 -4.21 0.28
N PRO A 28 -6.12 -4.39 -0.29
CA PRO A 28 -6.32 -4.36 -1.73
C PRO A 28 -6.21 -2.94 -2.30
N THR A 29 -5.78 -2.85 -3.55
CA THR A 29 -5.79 -1.59 -4.33
C THR A 29 -7.23 -1.14 -4.65
N PRO A 30 -7.49 0.14 -4.95
CA PRO A 30 -8.83 0.58 -5.38
C PRO A 30 -9.36 -0.22 -6.58
N ARG A 31 -8.47 -0.54 -7.53
CA ARG A 31 -8.78 -1.41 -8.66
C ARG A 31 -9.19 -2.82 -8.23
N GLN A 32 -8.56 -3.39 -7.19
CA GLN A 32 -8.96 -4.70 -6.67
C GLN A 32 -10.32 -4.66 -5.98
N HIS A 33 -10.67 -3.56 -5.31
CA HIS A 33 -12.03 -3.35 -4.80
C HIS A 33 -13.08 -3.40 -5.93
N GLU A 34 -12.82 -2.79 -7.09
CA GLU A 34 -13.71 -2.86 -8.26
C GLU A 34 -13.88 -4.29 -8.80
N LEU A 35 -12.87 -5.15 -8.63
CA LEU A 35 -12.91 -6.56 -9.06
C LEU A 35 -13.68 -7.46 -8.08
N GLY A 36 -13.93 -7.02 -6.85
CA GLY A 36 -14.78 -7.73 -5.88
C GLY A 36 -14.22 -9.06 -5.35
N GLY A 37 -12.89 -9.19 -5.29
CA GLY A 37 -12.21 -10.39 -4.79
C GLY A 37 -12.49 -10.73 -3.33
N TYR A 38 -12.03 -11.90 -2.86
CA TYR A 38 -12.21 -12.34 -1.48
C TYR A 38 -11.66 -11.34 -0.47
N GLU A 39 -10.58 -10.65 -0.81
CA GLU A 39 -9.88 -9.64 -0.01
C GLU A 39 -10.67 -8.35 0.21
N THR A 40 -11.80 -8.17 -0.48
CA THR A 40 -12.57 -6.91 -0.47
C THR A 40 -13.97 -7.07 0.14
N TRP A 41 -14.33 -8.27 0.60
CA TRP A 41 -15.63 -8.52 1.22
C TRP A 41 -15.65 -7.97 2.65
N LEU A 42 -16.80 -7.43 3.10
CA LEU A 42 -16.92 -6.82 4.44
C LEU A 42 -16.59 -7.79 5.60
N ALA A 43 -16.76 -9.09 5.38
CA ALA A 43 -16.45 -10.12 6.38
C ALA A 43 -14.95 -10.43 6.49
N THR A 44 -14.19 -10.15 5.45
CA THR A 44 -12.76 -10.48 5.34
C THR A 44 -11.87 -9.24 5.41
N ASN A 45 -12.43 -8.06 5.14
CA ASN A 45 -11.73 -6.79 5.15
C ASN A 45 -12.67 -5.63 5.50
N ARG A 46 -12.18 -4.72 6.33
CA ARG A 46 -12.91 -3.54 6.82
C ARG A 46 -12.30 -2.22 6.38
N LEU A 47 -11.21 -2.24 5.63
CA LEU A 47 -10.57 -1.04 5.12
C LEU A 47 -11.41 -0.38 4.03
N GLU A 48 -11.35 0.95 4.00
CA GLU A 48 -12.02 1.74 2.97
C GLU A 48 -11.28 1.64 1.62
N PRO A 49 -11.96 1.81 0.47
CA PRO A 49 -11.40 1.49 -0.85
C PRO A 49 -10.09 2.20 -1.25
N GLN A 50 -9.79 3.35 -0.66
CA GLN A 50 -8.59 4.16 -0.90
C GLN A 50 -7.48 3.94 0.14
N ALA A 51 -7.64 2.98 1.06
CA ALA A 51 -6.71 2.79 2.17
C ALA A 51 -5.29 2.44 1.70
N SER A 52 -5.16 1.64 0.64
CA SER A 52 -3.87 1.24 0.07
C SER A 52 -3.08 2.42 -0.47
N GLU A 53 -3.72 3.34 -1.20
CA GLU A 53 -3.07 4.54 -1.73
C GLU A 53 -2.66 5.48 -0.58
N LYS A 54 -3.55 5.74 0.38
CA LYS A 54 -3.26 6.61 1.54
C LYS A 54 -2.10 6.09 2.39
N LEU A 55 -2.06 4.79 2.65
CA LEU A 55 -0.97 4.19 3.42
C LEU A 55 0.35 4.21 2.64
N PHE A 56 0.30 4.05 1.32
CA PHE A 56 1.49 4.12 0.48
C PHE A 56 2.05 5.54 0.41
N ASP A 57 1.19 6.56 0.28
CA ASP A 57 1.61 7.96 0.32
C ASP A 57 2.29 8.32 1.65
N ALA A 58 1.66 7.97 2.77
CA ALA A 58 2.24 8.18 4.09
C ALA A 58 3.58 7.44 4.27
N LEU A 59 3.71 6.23 3.72
CA LEU A 59 4.98 5.48 3.73
C LEU A 59 6.08 6.19 2.95
N LEU A 60 5.76 6.77 1.78
CA LEU A 60 6.72 7.51 0.97
C LEU A 60 7.15 8.82 1.65
N GLU A 61 6.23 9.50 2.34
CA GLU A 61 6.55 10.67 3.17
C GLU A 61 7.53 10.30 4.28
N MET A 62 7.23 9.28 5.09
CA MET A 62 8.15 8.80 6.14
C MET A 62 9.50 8.33 5.59
N ALA A 63 9.51 7.65 4.43
CA ALA A 63 10.75 7.22 3.79
C ALA A 63 11.60 8.39 3.30
N ALA A 64 10.99 9.50 2.90
CA ALA A 64 11.70 10.72 2.54
C ALA A 64 12.36 11.38 3.75
N GLU A 65 11.69 11.41 4.91
CA GLU A 65 12.25 11.94 6.16
C GLU A 65 13.53 11.20 6.60
N VAL A 66 13.56 9.87 6.45
CA VAL A 66 14.73 9.07 6.86
C VAL A 66 15.91 9.16 5.88
N ARG A 67 15.64 9.43 4.59
CA ARG A 67 16.68 9.52 3.56
C ARG A 67 17.55 10.76 3.69
N ASP A 68 17.00 11.85 4.21
CA ASP A 68 17.68 13.13 4.36
C ASP A 68 17.85 13.42 5.87
N PRO A 69 18.85 12.80 6.54
CA PRO A 69 19.06 13.02 7.96
C PRO A 69 19.35 14.49 8.22
N GLN A 70 18.71 15.06 9.24
CA GLN A 70 19.09 16.36 9.82
C GLN A 70 20.56 16.35 10.26
#